data_AF-A0A2G6EWK2-F1
#
_entry.id   AF-A0A2G6EWK2-F1
#
_cell.length_a   1.000
_cell.length_b   1.000
_cell.length_c   1.000
_cell.angle_alpha   90.00
_cell.angle_beta   90.00
_cell.angle_gamma   90.00
#
_symmetry.space_group_name_H-M   'P 1'
#
loop_
_entity.id
_entity.type
_entity.pdbx_description
1 polymer ?
#
loop_
_entity_poly.entity_id
_entity_poly.type
_entity_poly.pdbx_seq_one_letter_code
_entity_poly.pdbx_strand_id
1 'polypeptide(L)'
;MTTHKHSHAQWGSRLGFILAAVGSAVGLGNIWRFPYMVGQNGGGAFVFTYLICIAVIGFPILIAELMVGRRGQSNPITAMSRVAEQNNRSSAWGGVGFMGVLAAFLILAFYSVIGGWGVNYIVKVGMGDFAGISADAVGNVFNGMLGNAKELLIWHTVFMSLTILIVAFGVTSGLEFASKLLMPLLGICLVAMVGYGAFSNGFSATLDYLFSPRFGDINAE
;
A
#
# COMPACT_ATOMS: atom_id res chain seq x y z
N MET A 1 23.39 34.13 -12.15
CA MET A 1 22.32 33.26 -11.61
C MET A 1 22.92 31.88 -11.44
N THR A 2 23.39 31.53 -10.25
CA THR A 2 24.04 30.24 -10.00
C THR A 2 22.95 29.16 -9.89
N THR A 3 22.80 28.36 -10.94
CA THR A 3 21.95 27.16 -10.90
C THR A 3 22.58 26.17 -9.91
N HIS A 4 22.07 26.13 -8.68
CA HIS A 4 22.38 25.05 -7.76
C HIS A 4 21.88 23.74 -8.38
N LYS A 5 22.80 22.95 -8.95
CA LYS A 5 22.53 21.55 -9.28
C LYS A 5 22.27 20.84 -7.95
N HIS A 6 21.01 20.53 -7.68
CA HIS A 6 20.66 19.67 -6.56
C HIS A 6 21.39 18.32 -6.75
N SER A 7 22.14 17.86 -5.75
CA SER A 7 22.87 16.58 -5.79
C SER A 7 21.96 15.36 -5.76
N HIS A 8 20.65 15.55 -5.58
CA HIS A 8 19.65 14.51 -5.42
C HIS A 8 18.44 14.76 -6.33
N ALA A 9 17.87 13.67 -6.85
CA ALA A 9 16.69 13.71 -7.71
C ALA A 9 15.53 14.44 -7.04
N GLN A 10 14.87 15.32 -7.79
CA GLN A 10 13.68 16.05 -7.37
C GLN A 10 12.49 15.59 -8.20
N TRP A 11 11.29 15.73 -7.64
CA TRP A 11 10.05 15.44 -8.36
C TRP A 11 9.87 16.40 -9.54
N GLY A 12 9.48 15.87 -10.69
CA GLY A 12 9.25 16.69 -11.89
C GLY A 12 8.01 17.56 -11.78
N SER A 13 7.07 17.21 -10.89
CA SER A 13 5.84 17.97 -10.67
C SER A 13 5.27 17.78 -9.26
N ARG A 14 4.52 18.78 -8.77
CA ARG A 14 3.76 18.67 -7.49
C ARG A 14 2.77 17.53 -7.53
N LEU A 15 2.07 17.35 -8.66
CA LEU A 15 1.12 16.26 -8.86
C LEU A 15 1.84 14.90 -8.83
N GLY A 16 3.03 14.80 -9.42
CA GLY A 16 3.86 13.60 -9.35
C GLY A 16 4.24 13.22 -7.93
N PHE A 17 4.64 14.19 -7.11
CA PHE A 17 4.90 13.97 -5.69
C PHE A 17 3.64 13.47 -4.94
N ILE A 18 2.50 14.14 -5.14
CA ILE A 18 1.25 13.76 -4.46
C ILE A 18 0.82 12.36 -4.88
N LEU A 19 0.81 12.05 -6.18
CA LEU A 19 0.41 10.74 -6.68
C LEU A 19 1.35 9.63 -6.22
N ALA A 20 2.65 9.89 -6.12
CA ALA A 20 3.60 8.93 -5.56
C ALA A 20 3.40 8.73 -4.06
N ALA A 21 3.12 9.79 -3.30
CA ALA A 21 2.79 9.69 -1.87
C ALA A 21 1.49 8.89 -1.65
N VAL A 22 0.44 9.18 -2.44
CA VAL A 22 -0.81 8.41 -2.41
C VAL A 22 -0.57 6.97 -2.84
N GLY A 23 0.24 6.71 -3.87
CA GLY A 23 0.59 5.35 -4.29
C GLY A 23 1.44 4.57 -3.29
N SER A 24 2.23 5.26 -2.45
CA SER A 24 2.91 4.61 -1.33
C SER A 24 1.94 4.23 -0.20
N ALA A 25 0.82 4.94 -0.05
CA ALA A 25 -0.18 4.68 0.98
C ALA A 25 -1.27 3.70 0.53
N VAL A 26 -1.66 3.74 -0.74
CA VAL A 26 -2.68 2.88 -1.34
C VAL A 26 -2.02 1.64 -1.93
N GLY A 27 -2.33 0.47 -1.39
CA GLY A 27 -1.81 -0.78 -1.92
C GLY A 27 -2.62 -2.00 -1.46
N LEU A 28 -1.95 -3.15 -1.44
CA LEU A 28 -2.54 -4.44 -1.04
C LEU A 28 -3.19 -4.38 0.35
N GLY A 29 -2.66 -3.57 1.27
CA GLY A 29 -3.24 -3.36 2.60
C GLY A 29 -4.70 -2.91 2.55
N ASN A 30 -5.05 -2.00 1.63
CA ASN A 30 -6.39 -1.44 1.55
C ASN A 30 -7.38 -2.37 0.83
N ILE A 31 -6.89 -3.22 -0.08
CA ILE A 31 -7.74 -4.06 -0.93
C ILE A 31 -7.93 -5.45 -0.33
N TRP A 32 -6.93 -5.98 0.35
CA TRP A 32 -6.96 -7.33 0.93
C TRP A 32 -7.07 -7.29 2.45
N ARG A 33 -6.12 -6.64 3.14
CA ARG A 33 -6.04 -6.73 4.60
C ARG A 33 -7.17 -5.97 5.29
N PHE A 34 -7.49 -4.77 4.81
CA PHE A 34 -8.51 -3.93 5.42
C PHE A 34 -9.90 -4.59 5.40
N PRO A 35 -10.43 -5.08 4.25
CA PRO A 35 -11.73 -5.77 4.25
C PRO A 35 -11.74 -7.02 5.12
N TYR A 36 -10.64 -7.78 5.16
CA TYR A 36 -10.51 -8.93 6.04
C TYR A 36 -10.63 -8.54 7.53
N MET A 37 -9.92 -7.49 7.95
CA MET A 37 -10.00 -7.00 9.33
C MET A 37 -11.40 -6.45 9.65
N VAL A 38 -12.03 -5.70 8.74
CA VAL A 38 -13.41 -5.22 8.90
C VAL A 38 -14.38 -6.40 9.04
N GLY A 39 -14.20 -7.46 8.26
CA GLY A 39 -15.00 -8.69 8.33
C GLY A 39 -14.88 -9.40 9.67
N GLN A 40 -13.70 -9.40 10.28
CA GLN A 40 -13.44 -10.13 11.53
C GLN A 40 -13.66 -9.30 12.80
N ASN A 41 -13.75 -7.98 12.73
CA ASN A 41 -13.74 -7.10 13.90
C ASN A 41 -15.01 -6.25 14.05
N GLY A 42 -16.18 -6.77 13.64
CA GLY A 42 -17.45 -6.08 13.86
C GLY A 42 -17.75 -4.93 12.88
N GLY A 43 -17.27 -5.04 11.65
CA GLY A 43 -17.71 -4.21 10.52
C GLY A 43 -17.53 -2.71 10.76
N GLY A 44 -18.64 -1.97 10.72
CA GLY A 44 -18.64 -0.51 10.85
C GLY A 44 -18.07 0.03 12.16
N ALA A 45 -18.11 -0.74 13.26
CA ALA A 45 -17.53 -0.30 14.53
C ALA A 45 -15.99 -0.26 14.47
N PHE A 46 -15.38 -1.25 13.80
CA PHE A 46 -13.96 -1.24 13.47
C PHE A 46 -13.62 -0.09 12.52
N VAL A 47 -14.41 0.11 11.44
CA VAL A 47 -14.17 1.20 10.49
C VAL A 47 -14.18 2.56 11.18
N PHE A 48 -15.17 2.81 12.04
CA PHE A 48 -15.27 4.07 12.78
C PHE A 48 -14.05 4.31 13.68
N THR A 49 -13.67 3.30 14.48
CA THR A 49 -12.50 3.37 15.36
C THR A 49 -11.20 3.57 14.55
N TYR A 50 -11.08 2.85 13.43
CA TYR A 50 -9.95 2.96 12.50
C TYR A 50 -9.81 4.38 11.94
N LEU A 51 -10.90 5.02 11.54
CA LEU A 51 -10.89 6.40 11.03
C LEU A 51 -10.47 7.42 12.09
N ILE A 52 -10.90 7.25 13.35
CA ILE A 52 -10.44 8.09 14.46
C ILE A 52 -8.93 7.94 14.66
N CYS A 53 -8.42 6.71 14.67
CA CYS A 53 -6.99 6.44 14.80
C CYS A 53 -6.20 7.06 13.63
N ILE A 54 -6.71 7.00 12.40
CA ILE A 54 -6.09 7.70 11.26
C ILE A 54 -6.04 9.21 11.52
N ALA A 55 -7.14 9.83 11.94
CA ALA A 55 -7.21 11.27 12.12
C ALA A 55 -6.30 11.76 13.26
N VAL A 56 -6.25 11.04 14.38
CA VAL A 56 -5.56 11.48 15.61
C VAL A 56 -4.10 11.04 15.64
N ILE A 57 -3.76 9.88 15.05
CA ILE A 57 -2.42 9.30 15.12
C ILE A 57 -1.76 9.31 13.75
N GLY A 58 -2.42 8.71 12.74
CA GLY A 58 -1.84 8.56 11.41
C GLY A 58 -1.51 9.90 10.73
N PHE A 59 -2.45 10.84 10.76
CA PHE A 59 -2.31 12.13 10.11
C PHE A 59 -1.20 12.99 10.73
N PRO A 60 -1.12 13.18 12.07
CA PRO A 60 -0.01 13.92 12.67
C PRO A 60 1.37 13.28 12.41
N ILE A 61 1.46 11.95 12.44
CA ILE A 61 2.71 11.24 12.14
C ILE A 61 3.12 11.48 10.68
N LEU A 62 2.18 11.37 9.73
CA LEU A 62 2.45 11.65 8.31
C LEU A 62 2.99 13.08 8.10
N ILE A 63 2.37 14.08 8.74
CA ILE A 63 2.83 15.46 8.65
C ILE A 63 4.24 15.60 9.26
N ALA A 64 4.50 14.97 10.40
CA ALA A 64 5.82 14.98 11.04
C ALA A 64 6.91 14.37 10.12
N GLU A 65 6.64 13.21 9.51
CA GLU A 65 7.57 12.56 8.58
C GLU A 65 7.84 13.41 7.34
N LEU A 66 6.80 14.02 6.77
CA LEU A 66 6.94 14.93 5.63
C LEU A 66 7.75 16.18 6.00
N MET A 67 7.55 16.75 7.19
CA MET A 67 8.32 17.90 7.67
C MET A 67 9.80 17.56 7.88
N VAL A 68 10.09 16.43 8.52
CA VAL A 68 11.47 15.95 8.74
C VAL A 68 12.15 15.65 7.41
N GLY A 69 11.48 14.94 6.49
CA GLY A 69 12.01 14.64 5.16
C GLY A 69 12.32 15.91 4.36
N ARG A 70 11.39 16.89 4.38
CA ARG A 70 11.58 18.18 3.68
C ARG A 70 12.73 19.01 4.25
N ARG A 71 12.93 19.00 5.58
CA ARG A 71 14.03 19.73 6.24
C ARG A 71 15.37 19.00 6.12
N GLY A 72 15.38 17.67 6.21
CA GLY A 72 16.57 16.84 6.17
C GLY A 72 17.15 16.65 4.76
N GLN A 73 16.30 16.54 3.74
CA GLN A 73 16.67 16.32 2.32
C GLN A 73 17.68 15.17 2.14
N SER A 74 17.50 14.09 2.88
CA SER A 74 18.37 12.91 2.88
C SER A 74 17.56 11.65 3.18
N ASN A 75 18.21 10.48 3.16
CA ASN A 75 17.58 9.22 3.57
C ASN A 75 17.03 9.32 5.03
N PRO A 76 16.07 8.46 5.43
CA PRO A 76 15.38 8.57 6.72
C PRO A 76 16.30 8.64 7.94
N ILE A 77 17.37 7.84 7.97
CA ILE A 77 18.34 7.79 9.08
C ILE A 77 19.07 9.12 9.20
N THR A 78 19.68 9.58 8.10
CA THR A 78 20.43 10.83 8.06
C THR A 78 19.51 12.04 8.28
N ALA A 79 18.27 12.01 7.77
CA ALA A 79 17.33 13.10 7.91
C ALA A 79 16.93 13.28 9.38
N MET A 80 16.63 12.19 10.08
CA MET A 80 16.29 12.21 11.50
C MET A 80 17.47 12.69 12.36
N SER A 81 18.68 12.16 12.17
CA SER A 81 19.87 12.61 12.93
C SER A 81 20.18 14.09 12.66
N ARG A 82 20.20 14.52 11.40
CA ARG A 82 20.52 15.90 11.02
C ARG A 82 19.51 16.89 11.58
N VAL A 83 18.21 16.60 11.47
CA VAL A 83 17.17 17.48 12.01
C VAL A 83 17.24 17.52 13.54
N ALA A 84 17.57 16.42 14.21
CA ALA A 84 17.76 16.43 15.66
C ALA A 84 18.93 17.31 16.09
N GLU A 85 20.10 17.17 15.46
CA GLU A 85 21.30 17.98 15.73
C GLU A 85 21.03 19.47 15.52
N GLN A 86 20.35 19.84 14.42
CA GLN A 86 19.96 21.22 14.13
C GLN A 86 19.06 21.86 15.19
N ASN A 87 18.37 21.05 16.01
CA ASN A 87 17.52 21.52 17.10
C ASN A 87 18.15 21.24 18.48
N ASN A 88 19.48 21.05 18.53
CA ASN A 88 20.25 20.76 19.75
C ASN A 88 19.74 19.51 20.50
N ARG A 89 19.30 18.49 19.75
CA ARG A 89 18.88 17.18 20.27
C ARG A 89 19.89 16.11 19.84
N SER A 90 19.86 14.97 20.54
CA SER A 90 20.78 13.85 20.30
C SER A 90 20.67 13.30 18.87
N SER A 91 21.81 12.99 18.24
CA SER A 91 21.85 12.33 16.93
C SER A 91 21.28 10.90 16.95
N ALA A 92 21.05 10.34 18.15
CA ALA A 92 20.43 9.04 18.37
C ALA A 92 19.00 8.92 17.80
N TRP A 93 18.32 10.05 17.50
CA TRP A 93 17.06 10.05 16.77
C TRP A 93 17.16 9.38 15.38
N GLY A 94 18.37 9.26 14.81
CA GLY A 94 18.62 8.42 13.64
C GLY A 94 18.19 6.96 13.81
N GLY A 95 18.14 6.46 15.04
CA GLY A 95 17.61 5.13 15.37
C GLY A 95 16.16 4.94 14.95
N VAL A 96 15.32 5.98 15.01
CA VAL A 96 13.93 5.93 14.51
C VAL A 96 13.92 5.75 13.00
N GLY A 97 14.77 6.48 12.28
CA GLY A 97 14.94 6.29 10.84
C GLY A 97 15.43 4.89 10.48
N PHE A 98 16.32 4.32 11.30
CA PHE A 98 16.82 2.95 11.10
C PHE A 98 15.71 1.91 11.31
N MET A 99 14.92 2.04 12.38
CA MET A 99 13.76 1.17 12.61
C MET A 99 12.77 1.23 11.45
N GLY A 100 12.52 2.42 10.88
CA GLY A 100 11.67 2.58 9.71
C GLY A 100 12.20 1.84 8.47
N VAL A 101 13.50 1.94 8.19
CA VAL A 101 14.13 1.21 7.07
C VAL A 101 14.07 -0.31 7.30
N LEU A 102 14.34 -0.77 8.52
CA LEU A 102 14.24 -2.18 8.87
C LEU A 102 12.79 -2.69 8.74
N ALA A 103 11.81 -1.92 9.21
CA ALA A 103 10.40 -2.26 9.07
C ALA A 103 10.00 -2.34 7.59
N ALA A 104 10.39 -1.38 6.76
CA ALA A 104 10.12 -1.41 5.33
C ALA A 104 10.73 -2.65 4.64
N PHE A 105 11.95 -3.04 5.03
CA PHE A 105 12.60 -4.24 4.53
C PHE A 105 11.84 -5.53 4.92
N LEU A 106 11.44 -5.65 6.19
CA LEU A 106 10.67 -6.80 6.67
C LEU A 106 9.29 -6.86 6.04
N ILE A 107 8.64 -5.71 5.85
CA ILE A 107 7.33 -5.62 5.18
C ILE A 107 7.47 -6.09 3.73
N LEU A 108 8.49 -5.63 3.01
CA LEU A 108 8.74 -6.03 1.63
C LEU A 108 8.95 -7.54 1.49
N ALA A 109 9.59 -8.19 2.47
CA ALA A 109 9.86 -9.62 2.44
C ALA A 109 8.58 -10.47 2.30
N PHE A 110 7.48 -10.09 2.97
CA PHE A 110 6.21 -10.81 2.81
C PHE A 110 5.28 -10.16 1.78
N TYR A 111 5.31 -8.83 1.61
CA TYR A 111 4.49 -8.14 0.60
C TYR A 111 4.82 -8.59 -0.82
N SER A 112 6.08 -8.92 -1.08
CA SER A 112 6.52 -9.42 -2.38
C SER A 112 5.91 -10.78 -2.75
N VAL A 113 5.64 -11.64 -1.76
CA VAL A 113 4.92 -12.90 -1.99
C VAL A 113 3.47 -12.65 -2.35
N ILE A 114 2.79 -11.78 -1.59
CA ILE A 114 1.38 -11.39 -1.86
C ILE A 114 1.27 -10.67 -3.20
N GLY A 115 2.22 -9.79 -3.53
CA GLY A 115 2.33 -9.16 -4.84
C GLY A 115 2.47 -10.19 -5.97
N GLY A 116 3.26 -11.24 -5.74
CA GLY A 116 3.37 -12.40 -6.63
C GLY A 116 2.02 -13.08 -6.90
N TRP A 117 1.17 -13.26 -5.88
CA TRP A 117 -0.19 -13.79 -6.07
C TRP A 117 -1.00 -12.92 -7.04
N GLY A 118 -0.91 -11.60 -6.90
CA GLY A 118 -1.57 -10.67 -7.83
C GLY A 118 -1.11 -10.86 -9.28
N VAL A 119 0.19 -10.99 -9.51
CA VAL A 119 0.74 -11.23 -10.86
C VAL A 119 0.30 -12.59 -11.42
N ASN A 120 0.34 -13.65 -10.60
CA ASN A 120 -0.17 -14.97 -10.95
C ASN A 120 -1.63 -14.90 -11.43
N TYR A 121 -2.49 -14.23 -10.66
CA TYR A 121 -3.90 -14.08 -10.98
C TYR A 121 -4.14 -13.29 -12.26
N ILE A 122 -3.39 -12.22 -12.51
CA ILE A 122 -3.47 -11.47 -13.77
C ILE A 122 -3.21 -12.39 -14.96
N VAL A 123 -2.18 -13.24 -14.87
CA VAL A 123 -1.82 -14.17 -15.95
C VAL A 123 -2.89 -15.25 -16.13
N LYS A 124 -3.38 -15.84 -15.04
CA LYS A 124 -4.46 -16.84 -15.09
C LYS A 124 -5.77 -16.29 -15.67
N VAL A 125 -6.15 -15.06 -15.30
CA VAL A 125 -7.29 -14.36 -15.90
C VAL A 125 -7.06 -14.15 -17.40
N GLY A 126 -5.85 -13.71 -17.80
CA GLY A 126 -5.50 -13.51 -19.21
C GLY A 126 -5.48 -14.80 -20.04
N MET A 127 -5.18 -15.94 -19.42
CA MET A 127 -5.21 -17.28 -20.03
C MET A 127 -6.62 -17.89 -20.09
N GLY A 128 -7.58 -17.32 -19.37
CA GLY A 128 -8.96 -17.83 -19.32
C GLY A 128 -9.18 -18.94 -18.28
N ASP A 129 -8.24 -19.17 -17.37
CA ASP A 129 -8.31 -20.24 -16.35
C ASP A 129 -9.55 -20.12 -15.45
N PHE A 130 -10.10 -18.91 -15.30
CA PHE A 130 -11.28 -18.62 -14.48
C PHE A 130 -12.60 -18.56 -15.26
N ALA A 131 -12.58 -18.82 -16.58
CA ALA A 131 -13.78 -18.75 -17.39
C ALA A 131 -14.72 -19.94 -17.12
N GLY A 132 -15.91 -19.66 -16.61
CA GLY A 132 -16.96 -20.66 -16.40
C GLY A 132 -16.74 -21.60 -15.21
N ILE A 133 -15.78 -21.31 -14.32
CA ILE A 133 -15.54 -22.12 -13.12
C ILE A 133 -16.32 -21.58 -11.91
N SER A 134 -16.64 -22.47 -10.96
CA SER A 134 -17.34 -22.11 -9.73
C SER A 134 -16.44 -21.36 -8.73
N ALA A 135 -17.04 -20.66 -7.76
CA ALA A 135 -16.31 -20.00 -6.69
C ALA A 135 -15.42 -20.96 -5.89
N ASP A 136 -15.90 -22.18 -5.62
CA ASP A 136 -15.12 -23.21 -4.92
C ASP A 136 -13.90 -23.66 -5.74
N ALA A 137 -14.06 -23.77 -7.06
CA ALA A 137 -12.95 -24.08 -7.96
C ALA A 137 -11.88 -22.97 -7.96
N VAL A 138 -12.29 -21.69 -7.91
CA VAL A 138 -11.36 -20.56 -7.72
C VAL A 138 -10.60 -20.69 -6.39
N GLY A 139 -11.30 -21.05 -5.31
CA GLY A 139 -10.69 -21.31 -4.01
C GLY A 139 -9.65 -22.43 -4.04
N ASN A 140 -9.93 -23.50 -4.78
CA ASN A 140 -8.99 -24.61 -4.97
C ASN A 140 -7.75 -24.20 -5.78
N VAL A 141 -7.91 -23.35 -6.80
CA VAL A 141 -6.77 -22.78 -7.54
C VAL A 141 -5.89 -21.95 -6.60
N PHE A 142 -6.49 -21.13 -5.73
CA PHE A 142 -5.75 -20.36 -4.72
C PHE A 142 -4.98 -21.27 -3.75
N ASN A 143 -5.66 -22.25 -3.16
CA ASN A 143 -5.04 -23.18 -2.20
C ASN A 143 -3.95 -24.03 -2.86
N GLY A 144 -4.14 -24.43 -4.13
CA GLY A 144 -3.13 -25.13 -4.92
C GLY A 144 -1.87 -24.28 -5.13
N MET A 145 -2.03 -23.00 -5.44
CA MET A 145 -0.92 -22.05 -5.53
C MET A 145 -0.21 -21.91 -4.18
N LEU A 146 -0.94 -21.76 -3.08
CA LEU A 146 -0.36 -21.66 -1.73
C LEU A 146 0.41 -22.93 -1.33
N GLY A 147 -0.06 -24.11 -1.75
CA GLY A 147 0.61 -25.38 -1.53
C GLY A 147 1.84 -25.62 -2.42
N ASN A 148 2.06 -24.78 -3.44
CA ASN A 148 3.12 -24.97 -4.43
C ASN A 148 4.27 -23.97 -4.24
N ALA A 149 5.28 -24.38 -3.47
CA ALA A 149 6.45 -23.53 -3.18
C ALA A 149 7.18 -23.04 -4.45
N LYS A 150 7.24 -23.84 -5.51
CA LYS A 150 7.91 -23.44 -6.76
C LYS A 150 7.14 -22.32 -7.46
N GLU A 151 5.82 -22.46 -7.55
CA GLU A 151 4.95 -21.44 -8.15
C GLU A 151 5.03 -20.14 -7.35
N LEU A 152 4.96 -20.19 -6.03
CA LEU A 152 5.12 -19.02 -5.16
C LEU A 152 6.47 -18.30 -5.38
N LEU A 153 7.57 -19.04 -5.44
CA LEU A 153 8.91 -18.48 -5.66
C LEU A 153 9.06 -17.84 -7.04
N ILE A 154 8.48 -18.45 -8.09
CA ILE A 154 8.49 -17.88 -9.44
C ILE A 154 7.78 -16.54 -9.45
N TRP A 155 6.54 -16.47 -8.96
CA TRP A 155 5.75 -15.24 -9.01
C TRP A 155 6.24 -14.15 -8.07
N HIS A 156 6.78 -14.53 -6.90
CA HIS A 156 7.54 -13.62 -6.04
C HIS A 156 8.73 -13.00 -6.80
N THR A 157 9.52 -13.83 -7.49
CA THR A 157 10.70 -13.37 -8.23
C THR A 157 10.29 -12.42 -9.35
N VAL A 158 9.25 -12.76 -10.12
CA VAL A 158 8.72 -11.88 -11.17
C VAL A 158 8.28 -10.53 -10.59
N PHE A 159 7.53 -10.54 -9.49
CA PHE A 159 7.09 -9.31 -8.82
C PHE A 159 8.27 -8.46 -8.35
N MET A 160 9.28 -9.08 -7.75
CA MET A 160 10.49 -8.40 -7.30
C MET A 160 11.31 -7.84 -8.46
N SER A 161 11.45 -8.57 -9.57
CA SER A 161 12.12 -8.08 -10.78
C SER A 161 11.43 -6.85 -11.35
N LEU A 162 10.09 -6.83 -11.41
CA LEU A 162 9.33 -5.66 -11.84
C LEU A 162 9.54 -4.47 -10.90
N THR A 163 9.53 -4.72 -9.59
CA THR A 163 9.77 -3.68 -8.57
C THR A 163 11.17 -3.07 -8.71
N ILE A 164 12.20 -3.91 -8.83
CA ILE A 164 13.59 -3.48 -9.02
C ILE A 164 13.74 -2.68 -10.32
N LEU A 165 13.10 -3.12 -11.40
CA LEU A 165 13.14 -2.44 -12.69
C LEU A 165 12.55 -1.03 -12.61
N ILE A 166 11.38 -0.87 -11.97
CA ILE A 166 10.76 0.45 -11.79
C ILE A 166 11.66 1.36 -10.92
N VAL A 167 12.24 0.82 -9.84
CA VAL A 167 13.16 1.57 -8.97
C VAL A 167 14.45 1.95 -9.71
N ALA A 168 14.97 1.08 -10.57
CA ALA A 168 16.19 1.32 -11.36
C ALA A 168 16.04 2.46 -12.36
N PHE A 169 14.82 2.72 -12.87
CA PHE A 169 14.53 3.89 -13.71
C PHE A 169 14.48 5.23 -12.92
N GLY A 170 14.62 5.18 -11.60
CA GLY A 170 14.69 6.35 -10.73
C GLY A 170 13.35 7.04 -10.49
N VAL A 171 13.41 8.16 -9.77
CA VAL A 171 12.21 8.84 -9.24
C VAL A 171 11.32 9.40 -10.34
N THR A 172 11.89 10.15 -11.30
CA THR A 172 11.10 10.85 -12.33
C THR A 172 10.66 9.93 -13.46
N SER A 173 11.57 9.11 -14.00
CA SER A 173 11.28 8.28 -15.16
C SER A 173 10.62 6.94 -14.81
N GLY A 174 10.84 6.43 -13.60
CA GLY A 174 10.21 5.21 -13.11
C GLY A 174 8.99 5.51 -12.23
N LEU A 175 9.26 5.97 -11.01
CA LEU A 175 8.26 6.06 -9.93
C LEU A 175 7.13 7.06 -10.24
N GLU A 176 7.48 8.27 -10.70
CA GLU A 176 6.51 9.33 -11.02
C GLU A 176 5.65 8.94 -12.23
N PHE A 177 6.24 8.35 -13.27
CA PHE A 177 5.50 7.87 -14.44
C PHE A 177 4.53 6.75 -14.06
N ALA A 178 5.01 5.73 -13.35
CA ALA A 178 4.18 4.62 -12.90
C ALA A 178 3.01 5.11 -12.02
N SER A 179 3.29 6.01 -11.07
CA SER A 179 2.25 6.56 -10.18
C SER A 179 1.21 7.39 -10.94
N LYS A 180 1.61 8.18 -11.95
CA LYS A 180 0.68 8.98 -12.76
C LYS A 180 -0.28 8.14 -13.59
N LEU A 181 0.14 6.95 -14.01
CA LEU A 181 -0.67 6.06 -14.83
C LEU A 181 -1.49 5.07 -13.98
N LEU A 182 -0.82 4.36 -13.08
CA LEU A 182 -1.42 3.23 -12.36
C LEU A 182 -2.38 3.67 -11.26
N MET A 183 -2.14 4.81 -10.60
CA MET A 183 -3.01 5.28 -9.52
C MET A 183 -4.40 5.70 -10.00
N PRO A 184 -4.56 6.53 -11.05
CA PRO A 184 -5.88 6.83 -11.60
C PRO A 184 -6.58 5.58 -12.13
N LEU A 185 -5.84 4.68 -12.79
CA LEU A 185 -6.39 3.43 -13.31
C LEU A 185 -6.96 2.56 -12.18
N LEU A 186 -6.22 2.40 -11.08
CA LEU A 186 -6.70 1.69 -9.90
C LEU A 186 -7.99 2.33 -9.35
N GLY A 187 -8.03 3.66 -9.24
CA GLY A 187 -9.22 4.39 -8.79
C GLY A 187 -10.43 4.14 -9.69
N ILE A 188 -10.25 4.16 -11.01
CA ILE A 188 -11.30 3.87 -11.99
C ILE A 188 -11.80 2.43 -11.82
N CYS A 189 -10.90 1.45 -11.71
CA CYS A 189 -11.26 0.06 -11.51
C CYS A 189 -12.07 -0.14 -10.22
N LEU A 190 -11.66 0.49 -9.11
CA LEU A 190 -12.38 0.40 -7.84
C LEU A 190 -13.78 1.02 -7.93
N VAL A 191 -13.92 2.20 -8.54
CA VAL A 191 -15.23 2.83 -8.74
C VAL A 191 -16.13 1.98 -9.63
N ALA A 192 -15.57 1.38 -10.70
CA ALA A 192 -16.31 0.47 -11.56
C ALA A 192 -16.78 -0.79 -10.80
N MET A 193 -15.93 -1.36 -9.93
CA MET A 193 -16.30 -2.51 -9.09
C MET A 193 -17.39 -2.16 -8.08
N VAL A 194 -17.32 -1.00 -7.43
CA VAL A 194 -18.37 -0.52 -6.53
C VAL A 194 -19.67 -0.30 -7.31
N GLY A 195 -19.59 0.32 -8.49
CA GLY A 195 -20.73 0.53 -9.38
C GLY A 195 -21.40 -0.78 -9.79
N TYR A 196 -20.61 -1.79 -10.19
CA TYR A 196 -21.13 -3.12 -10.49
C TYR A 196 -21.75 -3.79 -9.25
N GLY A 197 -21.07 -3.72 -8.10
CA GLY A 197 -21.54 -4.25 -6.82
C GLY A 197 -22.83 -3.61 -6.32
N ALA A 198 -23.13 -2.36 -6.70
CA ALA A 198 -24.37 -1.69 -6.34
C ALA A 198 -25.61 -2.36 -6.96
N PHE A 199 -25.46 -3.08 -8.07
CA PHE A 199 -26.52 -3.84 -8.72
C PHE A 199 -26.57 -5.32 -8.31
N SER A 200 -25.67 -5.75 -7.42
CA SER A 200 -25.65 -7.12 -6.93
C SER A 200 -26.61 -7.31 -5.75
N ASN A 201 -27.06 -8.55 -5.56
CA ASN A 201 -27.88 -8.92 -4.40
C ASN A 201 -27.03 -8.77 -3.13
N GLY A 202 -27.46 -7.92 -2.19
CA GLY A 202 -26.81 -7.73 -0.89
C GLY A 202 -26.13 -6.38 -0.67
N PHE A 203 -26.14 -5.47 -1.65
CA PHE A 203 -25.52 -4.15 -1.51
C PHE A 203 -26.04 -3.37 -0.29
N SER A 204 -27.36 -3.38 -0.04
CA SER A 204 -27.96 -2.71 1.12
C SER A 204 -27.49 -3.30 2.45
N ALA A 205 -27.36 -4.63 2.53
CA ALA A 205 -26.82 -5.31 3.71
C ALA A 205 -25.33 -4.98 3.91
N THR A 206 -24.55 -4.86 2.84
CA THR A 206 -23.15 -4.42 2.91
C THR A 206 -23.04 -2.98 3.42
N LEU A 207 -23.91 -2.07 2.99
CA LEU A 207 -23.93 -0.69 3.49
C LEU A 207 -24.25 -0.65 4.98
N ASP A 208 -25.27 -1.39 5.44
CA ASP A 208 -25.59 -1.47 6.86
C ASP A 208 -24.41 -2.05 7.66
N TYR A 209 -23.81 -3.13 7.18
CA TYR A 209 -22.66 -3.75 7.82
C TYR A 209 -21.45 -2.81 7.96
N LEU A 210 -21.20 -1.98 6.93
CA LEU A 210 -20.00 -1.13 6.88
C LEU A 210 -20.20 0.23 7.56
N PHE A 211 -21.42 0.77 7.56
CA PHE A 211 -21.68 2.15 7.98
C PHE A 211 -22.57 2.29 9.22
N SER A 212 -23.14 1.19 9.74
CA SER A 212 -23.87 1.18 11.01
C SER A 212 -22.97 0.62 12.13
N PRO A 213 -22.23 1.46 12.87
CA PRO A 213 -21.29 1.00 13.90
C PRO A 213 -22.03 0.37 15.08
N ARG A 214 -21.76 -0.92 15.33
CA ARG A 214 -22.26 -1.68 16.47
C ARG A 214 -21.11 -1.98 17.43
N PHE A 215 -20.90 -1.12 18.42
CA PHE A 215 -19.75 -1.22 19.33
C PHE A 215 -19.73 -2.49 20.20
N GLY A 216 -20.88 -3.17 20.34
CA GLY A 216 -20.95 -4.48 21.00
C GLY A 216 -20.26 -5.61 20.21
N ASP A 217 -19.98 -5.40 18.92
CA ASP A 217 -19.35 -6.40 18.05
C ASP A 217 -17.81 -6.24 18.03
N ILE A 218 -17.28 -5.19 18.69
CA ILE A 218 -15.84 -5.01 18.89
C ILE A 218 -15.40 -5.99 19.97
N ASN A 219 -14.53 -6.94 19.60
CA ASN A 219 -14.03 -8.03 20.46
C ASN A 219 -15.09 -9.11 20.80
N ALA A 220 -16.04 -9.40 19.91
CA ALA A 220 -16.84 -10.62 20.03
C ALA A 220 -16.00 -11.87 19.68
N GLU A 221 -15.01 -12.15 20.52
CA GLU A 221 -14.52 -13.52 20.81
C GLU A 221 -15.16 -14.00 22.11
#